data_AF-C3Y4C2-F1
#
_entry.id   AF-C3Y4C2-F1
#
_cell.length_a   1.000
_cell.length_b   1.000
_cell.length_c   1.000
_cell.angle_alpha   90.00
_cell.angle_beta   90.00
_cell.angle_gamma   90.00
#
_symmetry.space_group_name_H-M   'P 1'
#
loop_
_entity.id
_entity.type
_entity.pdbx_description
1 polymer ?
#
loop_
_entity_poly.entity_id
_entity_poly.type
_entity_poly.pdbx_seq_one_letter_code
_entity_poly.pdbx_strand_id
1 'polypeptide(L)'
;MNVYRPKDYPADLYYLMDLSDSMKDDLENLQGLATTLTTELRKLTKNFNVGFGAFVDKTVSPYVDTSPANYINALSLTDDEDLFNDEIEKIRSSGNLDAAEGGFDGMLQALVCRDKIGWREASTHIILYASDAQFHSAGDGKLGGIVQKNDEKCHLDIKGKYMEEFANSQDYPSISQIRSLLEATNTLLIFAVDKKYQSVYEVCCFKRRIHVTRQ
;
A
#
# COMPACT_ATOMS: atom_id res chain seq x y z
N MET A 1 -16.68 18.35 -24.84
CA MET A 1 -16.70 17.96 -23.41
C MET A 1 -15.60 18.76 -22.73
N ASN A 2 -15.94 19.75 -21.91
CA ASN A 2 -14.94 20.54 -21.20
C ASN A 2 -14.61 19.83 -19.90
N VAL A 3 -13.36 19.39 -19.75
CA VAL A 3 -12.84 18.78 -18.51
C VAL A 3 -12.29 19.91 -17.65
N TYR A 4 -12.94 20.17 -16.51
CA TYR A 4 -12.49 21.15 -15.52
C TYR A 4 -11.80 20.42 -14.37
N ARG A 5 -10.56 20.81 -14.06
CA ARG A 5 -9.88 20.41 -12.82
C ARG A 5 -10.00 21.55 -11.81
N PRO A 6 -10.73 21.37 -10.68
CA PRO A 6 -10.78 22.36 -9.62
C PRO A 6 -9.38 22.60 -9.05
N LYS A 7 -9.06 23.86 -8.75
CA LYS A 7 -7.73 24.26 -8.23
C LYS A 7 -7.46 23.82 -6.78
N ASP A 8 -8.42 23.23 -6.08
CA ASP A 8 -8.31 22.82 -4.68
C ASP A 8 -9.23 21.61 -4.40
N TYR A 9 -9.16 20.61 -5.28
CA TYR A 9 -9.94 19.38 -5.09
C TYR A 9 -9.30 18.52 -4.00
N PRO A 10 -10.09 17.96 -3.05
CA PRO A 10 -9.53 17.19 -1.95
C PRO A 10 -8.70 16.00 -2.44
N ALA A 11 -7.67 15.63 -1.70
CA ALA A 11 -6.82 14.49 -2.02
C ALA A 11 -6.62 13.61 -0.79
N ASP A 12 -6.66 12.30 -1.00
CA ASP A 12 -6.39 11.27 -0.01
C ASP A 12 -5.18 10.48 -0.49
N LEU A 13 -4.11 10.51 0.30
CA LEU A 13 -2.90 9.73 0.02
C LEU A 13 -2.76 8.62 1.05
N TYR A 14 -2.78 7.38 0.56
CA TYR A 14 -2.49 6.22 1.38
C TYR A 14 -1.10 5.70 1.03
N TYR A 15 -0.17 5.84 1.97
CA TYR A 15 1.20 5.36 1.84
C TYR A 15 1.23 3.88 2.20
N LEU A 16 1.53 3.01 1.24
CA LEU A 16 1.56 1.56 1.41
C LEU A 16 3.01 1.10 1.29
N MET A 17 3.61 0.72 2.42
CA MET A 17 5.04 0.49 2.54
C MET A 17 5.38 -0.96 2.86
N ASP A 18 6.40 -1.44 2.17
CA ASP A 18 7.18 -2.62 2.51
C ASP A 18 7.97 -2.39 3.80
N LEU A 19 7.76 -3.25 4.81
CA LEU A 19 8.47 -3.19 6.10
C LEU A 19 9.55 -4.25 6.28
N SER A 20 10.03 -4.86 5.19
CA SER A 20 11.20 -5.74 5.22
C SER A 20 12.46 -5.04 5.76
N ASP A 21 13.42 -5.82 6.23
CA ASP A 21 14.68 -5.28 6.81
C ASP A 21 15.43 -4.37 5.83
N SER A 22 15.34 -4.63 4.52
CA SER A 22 15.98 -3.82 3.48
C SER A 22 15.36 -2.44 3.31
N MET A 23 14.14 -2.21 3.79
CA MET A 23 13.44 -0.93 3.75
C MET A 23 13.63 -0.09 5.02
N LYS A 24 14.48 -0.54 5.95
CA LYS A 24 14.67 0.12 7.25
C LYS A 24 15.24 1.54 7.14
N ASP A 25 16.19 1.76 6.25
CA ASP A 25 16.76 3.09 5.97
C ASP A 25 15.73 3.99 5.27
N ASP A 26 14.93 3.43 4.36
CA ASP A 26 13.81 4.14 3.72
C ASP A 26 12.75 4.57 4.74
N LEU A 27 12.47 3.74 5.76
CA LEU A 27 11.55 4.08 6.84
C LEU A 27 12.09 5.21 7.73
N GLU A 28 13.40 5.23 7.99
CA GLU A 28 14.06 6.35 8.70
C GLU A 28 13.97 7.64 7.88
N ASN A 29 14.18 7.57 6.57
CA ASN A 29 14.03 8.70 5.66
C ASN A 29 12.56 9.14 5.52
N LEU A 30 11.60 8.22 5.66
CA LEU A 30 10.18 8.51 5.55
C LEU A 30 9.73 9.56 6.56
N GLN A 31 10.33 9.67 7.74
CA GLN A 31 9.93 10.71 8.73
C GLN A 31 10.22 12.13 8.22
N GLY A 32 11.41 12.34 7.63
CA GLY A 32 11.76 13.60 6.99
C GLY A 32 10.98 13.84 5.70
N LEU A 33 10.74 12.77 4.93
CA LEU A 33 9.95 12.83 3.70
C LEU A 33 8.47 13.02 3.97
N ALA A 34 7.91 12.52 5.06
CA ALA A 34 6.50 12.63 5.43
C ALA A 34 6.14 14.08 5.67
N THR A 35 6.90 14.76 6.53
CA THR A 35 6.78 16.20 6.78
C THR A 35 6.94 17.01 5.49
N THR A 36 7.88 16.60 4.63
CA THR A 36 8.10 17.27 3.34
C THR A 36 6.94 17.03 2.37
N LEU A 37 6.44 15.79 2.28
CA LEU A 37 5.38 15.35 1.40
C LEU A 37 4.05 15.98 1.78
N THR A 38 3.70 15.99 3.08
CA THR A 38 2.52 16.70 3.60
C THR A 38 2.62 18.19 3.28
N THR A 39 3.80 18.80 3.48
CA THR A 39 4.04 20.21 3.16
C THR A 39 3.88 20.50 1.66
N GLU A 40 4.47 19.70 0.77
CA GLU A 40 4.35 19.89 -0.68
C GLU A 40 2.92 19.62 -1.18
N LEU A 41 2.24 18.60 -0.66
CA LEU A 41 0.85 18.31 -1.01
C LEU A 41 -0.10 19.40 -0.53
N ARG A 42 0.16 19.99 0.65
CA ARG A 42 -0.60 21.15 1.17
C ARG A 42 -0.46 22.41 0.32
N LYS A 43 0.63 22.56 -0.46
CA LYS A 43 0.74 23.64 -1.45
C LYS A 43 -0.20 23.44 -2.64
N LEU A 44 -0.60 22.19 -2.92
CA LEU A 44 -1.48 21.84 -4.04
C LEU A 44 -2.95 21.83 -3.62
N THR A 45 -3.28 21.31 -2.43
CA THR A 45 -4.63 21.38 -1.88
C THR A 45 -4.60 21.56 -0.38
N LYS A 46 -5.53 22.38 0.13
CA LYS A 46 -5.71 22.58 1.57
C LYS A 46 -6.46 21.43 2.23
N ASN A 47 -7.11 20.58 1.46
CA ASN A 47 -7.98 19.53 1.94
C ASN A 47 -7.37 18.14 1.67
N PHE A 48 -6.40 17.78 2.52
CA PHE A 48 -5.56 16.62 2.32
C PHE A 48 -5.65 15.67 3.51
N ASN A 49 -5.88 14.38 3.24
CA ASN A 49 -5.76 13.32 4.24
C ASN A 49 -4.60 12.40 3.86
N VAL A 50 -3.87 11.94 4.87
CA VAL A 50 -2.79 10.95 4.74
C VAL A 50 -3.07 9.74 5.63
N GLY A 51 -2.73 8.55 5.14
CA GLY A 51 -2.84 7.30 5.87
C GLY A 51 -1.62 6.42 5.61
N PHE A 52 -1.42 5.42 6.45
CA PHE A 52 -0.28 4.51 6.37
C PHE A 52 -0.71 3.06 6.50
N GLY A 53 -0.27 2.25 5.55
CA GLY A 53 -0.38 0.81 5.54
C GLY A 53 0.98 0.17 5.40
N ALA A 54 1.16 -0.97 6.04
CA ALA A 54 2.40 -1.73 6.00
C ALA A 54 2.14 -3.16 5.57
N PHE A 55 3.05 -3.73 4.78
CA PHE A 55 2.97 -5.12 4.36
C PHE A 55 4.32 -5.83 4.45
N VAL A 56 4.25 -7.16 4.57
CA VAL A 56 5.39 -8.07 4.46
C VAL A 56 5.00 -9.19 3.49
N ASP A 57 4.58 -10.34 4.01
CA ASP A 57 4.13 -11.47 3.21
C ASP A 57 3.24 -12.41 4.03
N LYS A 58 2.68 -13.43 3.37
CA LYS A 58 1.87 -14.48 4.00
C LYS A 58 2.69 -15.23 5.04
N THR A 59 2.10 -15.44 6.21
CA THR A 59 2.73 -16.18 7.33
C THR A 59 2.55 -17.68 7.18
N VAL A 60 2.92 -18.21 6.01
CA VAL A 60 2.95 -19.64 5.72
C VAL A 60 4.30 -20.00 5.10
N SER A 61 4.82 -21.18 5.45
CA SER A 61 5.99 -21.74 4.77
C SER A 61 5.67 -21.97 3.28
N PRO A 62 6.56 -21.63 2.33
CA PRO A 62 7.96 -21.23 2.50
C PRO A 62 8.22 -19.72 2.55
N TYR A 63 7.19 -18.86 2.60
CA TYR A 63 7.36 -17.41 2.48
C TYR A 63 7.88 -16.78 3.77
N VAL A 64 7.15 -16.94 4.88
CA VAL A 64 7.54 -16.39 6.19
C VAL A 64 7.16 -17.38 7.29
N ASP A 65 8.13 -17.71 8.15
CA ASP A 65 7.99 -18.71 9.23
C ASP A 65 7.39 -18.11 10.53
N THR A 66 7.44 -16.79 10.71
CA THR A 66 6.94 -16.11 11.93
C THR A 66 6.32 -14.73 11.66
N SER A 67 5.35 -14.34 12.51
CA SER A 67 4.74 -12.99 12.55
C SER A 67 5.79 -11.89 12.35
N PRO A 68 5.60 -10.99 11.37
CA PRO A 68 4.47 -10.04 11.38
C PRO A 68 3.30 -10.40 10.47
N ALA A 69 2.23 -9.61 10.58
CA ALA A 69 1.05 -9.73 9.73
C ALA A 69 1.39 -9.40 8.25
N ASN A 70 0.78 -10.14 7.31
CA ASN A 70 0.88 -9.91 5.86
C ASN A 70 0.61 -8.44 5.47
N TYR A 71 -0.45 -7.86 6.04
CA TYR A 71 -0.80 -6.45 5.88
C TYR A 71 -1.45 -5.90 7.14
N ILE A 72 -1.17 -4.62 7.43
CA ILE A 72 -1.83 -3.84 8.47
C ILE A 72 -2.13 -2.42 7.95
N ASN A 73 -3.37 -1.99 8.11
CA ASN A 73 -3.74 -0.58 8.10
C ASN A 73 -3.34 0.03 9.44
N ALA A 74 -2.13 0.58 9.53
CA ALA A 74 -1.61 1.15 10.77
C ALA A 74 -2.28 2.50 11.09
N LEU A 75 -2.58 3.29 10.06
CA LEU A 75 -3.24 4.58 10.19
C LEU A 75 -4.23 4.81 9.06
N SER A 76 -5.51 4.92 9.42
CA SER A 76 -6.56 5.37 8.51
C SER A 76 -6.33 6.83 8.09
N LEU A 77 -6.86 7.19 6.91
CA LEU A 77 -6.74 8.53 6.33
C LEU A 77 -7.20 9.61 7.30
N THR A 78 -6.28 10.49 7.68
CA THR A 78 -6.48 11.59 8.61
C THR A 78 -5.84 12.87 8.10
N ASP A 79 -6.33 14.03 8.50
CA ASP A 79 -5.69 15.33 8.28
C ASP A 79 -4.74 15.74 9.42
N ASP A 80 -4.67 14.91 10.47
CA ASP A 80 -3.78 15.04 11.62
C ASP A 80 -2.35 14.56 11.28
N GLU A 81 -1.45 15.53 11.11
CA GLU A 81 -0.05 15.32 10.75
C GLU A 81 0.79 14.80 11.93
N ASP A 82 0.46 15.22 13.16
CA ASP A 82 1.16 14.77 14.36
C ASP A 82 0.85 13.28 14.58
N LEU A 83 -0.41 12.88 14.40
CA LEU A 83 -0.80 11.47 14.44
C LEU A 83 -0.09 10.63 13.38
N PHE A 84 0.08 11.17 12.16
CA PHE A 84 0.83 10.48 11.12
C PHE A 84 2.29 10.24 11.52
N ASN A 85 2.97 11.29 11.99
CA ASN A 85 4.37 11.20 12.40
C ASN A 85 4.56 10.23 13.58
N ASP A 86 3.67 10.28 14.58
CA ASP A 86 3.70 9.40 15.75
C ASP A 86 3.54 7.92 15.37
N GLU A 87 2.67 7.60 14.40
CA GLU A 87 2.49 6.21 13.94
C GLU A 87 3.70 5.70 13.16
N ILE A 88 4.33 6.52 12.31
CA ILE A 88 5.56 6.14 11.62
C ILE A 88 6.70 5.86 12.62
N GLU A 89 6.81 6.65 13.69
CA GLU A 89 7.80 6.43 14.75
C GLU A 89 7.63 5.08 15.46
N LYS A 90 6.39 4.65 15.73
CA LYS A 90 6.10 3.36 16.38
C LYS A 90 6.55 2.18 15.52
N ILE A 91 6.32 2.26 14.21
CA ILE A 91 6.59 1.18 13.26
C ILE A 91 8.09 0.89 13.10
N ARG A 92 8.94 1.92 13.23
CA ARG A 92 10.41 1.76 13.20
C ARG A 92 10.93 0.75 14.22
N SER A 93 10.25 0.59 15.35
CA SER A 93 10.68 -0.31 16.43
C SER A 93 10.42 -1.79 16.18
N SER A 94 9.64 -2.15 15.15
CA SER A 94 9.12 -3.50 14.93
C SER A 94 9.65 -4.23 13.68
N GLY A 95 10.64 -3.67 12.96
CA GLY A 95 11.15 -4.22 11.69
C GLY A 95 11.53 -5.71 11.76
N ASN A 96 11.08 -6.48 10.78
CA ASN A 96 11.28 -7.93 10.66
C ASN A 96 12.31 -8.28 9.57
N LEU A 97 12.56 -9.58 9.37
CA LEU A 97 13.83 -10.10 8.82
C LEU A 97 13.83 -10.48 7.32
N ASP A 98 12.72 -10.44 6.59
CA ASP A 98 12.61 -11.03 5.23
C ASP A 98 12.06 -10.05 4.19
N ALA A 99 12.35 -10.32 2.90
CA ALA A 99 11.84 -9.55 1.76
C ALA A 99 10.31 -9.60 1.71
N ALA A 100 9.66 -8.44 1.54
CA ALA A 100 8.20 -8.37 1.47
C ALA A 100 7.72 -8.47 0.01
N GLU A 101 7.04 -9.57 -0.32
CA GLU A 101 6.46 -9.75 -1.67
C GLU A 101 4.92 -9.71 -1.65
N GLY A 102 4.30 -9.62 -0.46
CA GLY A 102 2.85 -9.63 -0.25
C GLY A 102 2.13 -8.31 -0.50
N GLY A 103 2.76 -7.31 -1.10
CA GLY A 103 2.20 -5.96 -1.22
C GLY A 103 0.91 -5.86 -2.02
N PHE A 104 0.64 -6.84 -2.91
CA PHE A 104 -0.63 -6.91 -3.65
C PHE A 104 -1.83 -7.28 -2.78
N ASP A 105 -1.65 -8.09 -1.72
CA ASP A 105 -2.71 -8.31 -0.72
C ASP A 105 -3.05 -7.01 0.00
N GLY A 106 -2.02 -6.28 0.46
CA GLY A 106 -2.19 -4.99 1.13
C GLY A 106 -2.87 -3.95 0.23
N MET A 107 -2.50 -3.90 -1.05
CA MET A 107 -3.12 -3.00 -2.03
C MET A 107 -4.59 -3.35 -2.25
N LEU A 108 -4.92 -4.64 -2.41
CA LEU A 108 -6.30 -5.07 -2.56
C LEU A 108 -7.12 -4.69 -1.32
N GLN A 109 -6.63 -5.02 -0.12
CA GLN A 109 -7.33 -4.68 1.13
C GLN A 109 -7.52 -3.17 1.28
N ALA A 110 -6.52 -2.36 0.93
CA ALA A 110 -6.65 -0.90 0.94
C ALA A 110 -7.71 -0.36 -0.03
N LEU A 111 -7.92 -1.03 -1.18
CA LEU A 111 -8.93 -0.64 -2.17
C LEU A 111 -10.36 -1.04 -1.74
N VAL A 112 -10.53 -2.23 -1.17
CA VAL A 112 -11.87 -2.79 -0.86
C VAL A 112 -12.37 -2.40 0.53
N CYS A 113 -11.48 -2.17 1.50
CA CYS A 113 -11.84 -1.80 2.87
C CYS A 113 -12.09 -0.30 3.05
N ARG A 114 -12.92 0.29 2.19
CA ARG A 114 -13.05 1.75 2.06
C ARG A 114 -13.30 2.48 3.38
N ASP A 115 -14.23 1.98 4.20
CA ASP A 115 -14.60 2.61 5.46
C ASP A 115 -13.48 2.51 6.52
N LYS A 116 -12.70 1.42 6.50
CA LYS A 116 -11.59 1.22 7.45
C LYS A 116 -10.38 2.05 7.06
N ILE A 117 -10.11 2.19 5.76
CA ILE A 117 -9.04 3.07 5.27
C ILE A 117 -9.45 4.53 5.40
N GLY A 118 -10.74 4.85 5.22
CA GLY A 118 -11.28 6.21 5.35
C GLY A 118 -11.31 7.00 4.04
N TRP A 119 -11.42 6.32 2.88
CA TRP A 119 -11.50 7.00 1.58
C TRP A 119 -12.73 7.90 1.50
N ARG A 120 -12.56 9.17 1.12
CA ARG A 120 -13.67 10.12 1.00
C ARG A 120 -14.29 10.06 -0.38
N GLU A 121 -15.62 9.98 -0.47
CA GLU A 121 -16.33 9.86 -1.76
C GLU A 121 -15.98 10.95 -2.80
N ALA A 122 -15.69 12.18 -2.35
CA ALA A 122 -15.39 13.33 -3.21
C ALA A 122 -13.94 13.82 -3.08
N SER A 123 -12.97 12.92 -3.22
CA SER A 123 -11.54 13.23 -3.22
C SER A 123 -10.80 12.52 -4.37
N THR A 124 -9.55 12.91 -4.60
CA THR A 124 -8.62 12.13 -5.43
C THR A 124 -7.98 11.08 -4.54
N HIS A 125 -8.23 9.80 -4.82
CA HIS A 125 -7.59 8.70 -4.10
C HIS A 125 -6.24 8.38 -4.73
N ILE A 126 -5.18 8.34 -3.92
CA ILE A 126 -3.82 8.02 -4.35
C ILE A 126 -3.27 6.94 -3.42
N ILE A 127 -2.82 5.83 -3.98
CA ILE A 127 -1.98 4.86 -3.28
C ILE A 127 -0.55 5.08 -3.74
N LEU A 128 0.35 5.38 -2.80
CA LEU A 128 1.79 5.38 -3.03
C LEU A 128 2.36 4.06 -2.50
N TYR A 129 2.69 3.15 -3.42
CA TYR A 129 3.25 1.85 -3.11
C TYR A 129 4.78 1.94 -3.08
N ALA A 130 5.41 1.63 -1.95
CA ALA A 130 6.85 1.69 -1.76
C ALA A 130 7.43 0.31 -1.41
N SER A 131 8.41 -0.16 -2.19
CA SER A 131 9.10 -1.44 -1.96
C SER A 131 10.44 -1.50 -2.71
N ASP A 132 11.39 -2.24 -2.17
CA ASP A 132 12.66 -2.56 -2.81
C ASP A 132 12.77 -4.05 -3.18
N ALA A 133 11.62 -4.67 -3.51
CA ALA A 133 11.52 -6.07 -3.94
C ALA A 133 10.54 -6.25 -5.12
N GLN A 134 10.48 -7.48 -5.63
CA GLN A 134 9.40 -7.91 -6.53
C GLN A 134 8.12 -8.15 -5.72
N PHE A 135 7.03 -8.51 -6.40
CA PHE A 135 5.76 -8.81 -5.77
C PHE A 135 5.31 -10.22 -6.14
N HIS A 136 4.62 -10.87 -5.22
CA HIS A 136 3.84 -12.07 -5.51
C HIS A 136 2.51 -11.72 -6.17
N SER A 137 2.04 -12.61 -7.02
CA SER A 137 0.76 -12.50 -7.71
C SER A 137 0.03 -13.83 -7.78
N ALA A 138 -1.23 -13.82 -8.20
CA ALA A 138 -2.05 -15.03 -8.31
C ALA A 138 -1.30 -16.19 -9.00
N GLY A 139 -1.27 -17.34 -8.33
CA GLY A 139 -0.50 -18.53 -8.69
C GLY A 139 0.68 -18.78 -7.75
N ASP A 140 1.28 -17.73 -7.19
CA ASP A 140 2.47 -17.86 -6.35
C ASP A 140 2.16 -18.52 -5.01
N GLY A 141 0.95 -18.31 -4.45
CA GLY A 141 0.47 -18.93 -3.21
C GLY A 141 0.46 -20.46 -3.23
N LYS A 142 0.48 -21.06 -4.42
CA LYS A 142 0.50 -22.52 -4.59
C LYS A 142 1.73 -23.17 -3.94
N LEU A 143 2.86 -22.46 -3.87
CA LEU A 143 4.08 -22.97 -3.22
C LEU A 143 3.89 -23.19 -1.71
N GLY A 144 3.08 -22.35 -1.05
CA GLY A 144 2.67 -22.51 0.36
C GLY A 144 1.36 -23.26 0.55
N GLY A 145 0.88 -23.99 -0.47
CA GLY A 145 -0.36 -24.78 -0.39
C GLY A 145 -1.65 -23.96 -0.48
N ILE A 146 -1.56 -22.67 -0.80
CA ILE A 146 -2.70 -21.76 -0.93
C ILE A 146 -3.20 -21.80 -2.37
N VAL A 147 -4.42 -22.31 -2.57
CA VAL A 147 -5.00 -22.50 -3.92
C VAL A 147 -6.36 -21.83 -4.12
N GLN A 148 -6.96 -21.30 -3.05
CA GLN A 148 -8.21 -20.58 -3.16
C GLN A 148 -7.94 -19.20 -3.75
N LYS A 149 -8.68 -18.82 -4.80
CA LYS A 149 -8.56 -17.50 -5.40
C LYS A 149 -8.96 -16.40 -4.40
N ASN A 150 -8.27 -15.27 -4.42
CA ASN A 150 -8.67 -14.04 -3.72
C ASN A 150 -10.09 -13.61 -4.10
N ASP A 151 -10.92 -13.33 -3.11
CA ASP A 151 -12.36 -13.04 -3.28
C ASP A 151 -12.71 -11.56 -3.49
N GLU A 152 -11.72 -10.67 -3.48
CA GLU A 152 -11.87 -9.22 -3.67
C GLU A 152 -12.74 -8.54 -2.59
N LYS A 153 -12.79 -9.11 -1.38
CA LYS A 153 -13.54 -8.55 -0.24
C LYS A 153 -12.63 -8.02 0.86
N CYS A 154 -13.23 -7.16 1.69
CA CYS A 154 -12.57 -6.61 2.86
C CYS A 154 -12.53 -7.63 4.01
N HIS A 155 -11.33 -7.89 4.51
CA HIS A 155 -11.03 -8.87 5.55
C HIS A 155 -10.08 -8.30 6.61
N LEU A 156 -10.17 -6.99 6.87
CA LEU A 156 -9.44 -6.39 7.98
C LEU A 156 -10.22 -6.54 9.29
N ASP A 157 -9.51 -6.86 10.37
CA ASP A 157 -10.08 -6.89 11.71
C ASP A 157 -10.35 -5.48 12.26
N ILE A 158 -10.79 -5.39 13.51
CA ILE A 158 -11.05 -4.09 14.17
C ILE A 158 -9.77 -3.29 14.45
N LYS A 159 -8.60 -3.92 14.40
CA LYS A 159 -7.28 -3.31 14.59
C LYS A 159 -6.60 -2.97 13.26
N GLY A 160 -7.28 -3.16 12.13
CA GLY A 160 -6.75 -2.91 10.80
C GLY A 160 -5.82 -4.00 10.26
N LYS A 161 -5.66 -5.14 10.95
CA LYS A 161 -4.84 -6.25 10.45
C LYS A 161 -5.60 -7.10 9.45
N TYR A 162 -4.93 -7.55 8.40
CA TYR A 162 -5.49 -8.57 7.52
C TYR A 162 -5.65 -9.87 8.30
N MET A 163 -6.90 -10.32 8.44
CA MET A 163 -7.26 -11.50 9.21
C MET A 163 -6.54 -12.74 8.66
N GLU A 164 -5.75 -13.40 9.51
CA GLU A 164 -4.91 -14.55 9.12
C GLU A 164 -5.71 -15.67 8.45
N GLU A 165 -6.95 -15.89 8.88
CA GLU A 165 -7.84 -16.90 8.29
C GLU A 165 -8.10 -16.69 6.80
N PHE A 166 -8.08 -15.43 6.33
CA PHE A 166 -8.22 -15.08 4.91
C PHE A 166 -6.87 -14.92 4.23
N ALA A 167 -5.92 -14.24 4.89
CA ALA A 167 -4.58 -13.99 4.35
C ALA A 167 -3.83 -15.29 3.98
N ASN A 168 -4.01 -16.34 4.78
CA ASN A 168 -3.34 -17.63 4.61
C ASN A 168 -4.21 -18.70 3.94
N SER A 169 -5.48 -18.40 3.62
CA SER A 169 -6.34 -19.31 2.85
C SER A 169 -6.52 -18.88 1.41
N GLN A 170 -6.42 -17.58 1.12
CA GLN A 170 -6.57 -17.02 -0.22
C GLN A 170 -5.22 -16.66 -0.84
N ASP A 171 -5.06 -17.01 -2.10
CA ASP A 171 -3.90 -16.69 -2.93
C ASP A 171 -3.77 -15.17 -3.11
N TYR A 172 -2.59 -14.71 -3.53
CA TYR A 172 -2.39 -13.31 -3.87
C TYR A 172 -3.34 -12.89 -4.99
N PRO A 173 -3.76 -11.61 -5.05
CA PRO A 173 -4.59 -11.17 -6.15
C PRO A 173 -3.79 -11.10 -7.45
N SER A 174 -4.48 -11.33 -8.57
CA SER A 174 -3.87 -11.14 -9.88
C SER A 174 -3.75 -9.65 -10.22
N ILE A 175 -2.84 -9.31 -11.12
CA ILE A 175 -2.70 -7.95 -11.68
C ILE A 175 -4.04 -7.44 -12.24
N SER A 176 -4.84 -8.33 -12.85
CA SER A 176 -6.15 -7.96 -13.38
C SER A 176 -7.14 -7.57 -12.29
N GLN A 177 -7.13 -8.24 -11.14
CA GLN A 177 -8.02 -7.91 -10.00
C GLN A 177 -7.65 -6.54 -9.43
N ILE A 178 -6.35 -6.30 -9.18
CA ILE A 178 -5.84 -5.00 -8.74
C ILE A 178 -6.25 -3.89 -9.72
N ARG A 179 -6.05 -4.12 -11.02
CA ARG A 179 -6.42 -3.13 -12.05
C ARG A 179 -7.91 -2.85 -12.08
N SER A 180 -8.75 -3.88 -12.03
CA SER A 180 -10.21 -3.71 -12.00
C SER A 180 -10.67 -2.95 -10.76
N LEU A 181 -10.05 -3.19 -9.61
CA LEU A 181 -10.34 -2.46 -8.38
C LEU A 181 -9.90 -0.99 -8.46
N LEU A 182 -8.70 -0.70 -8.96
CA LEU A 182 -8.23 0.68 -9.16
C LEU A 182 -9.17 1.49 -10.09
N GLU A 183 -9.64 0.86 -11.18
CA GLU A 183 -10.61 1.47 -12.09
C GLU A 183 -11.97 1.67 -11.40
N ALA A 184 -12.45 0.70 -10.62
CA ALA A 184 -13.72 0.76 -9.91
C ALA A 184 -13.75 1.77 -8.74
N THR A 185 -12.63 1.94 -8.03
CA THR A 185 -12.50 2.87 -6.90
C THR A 185 -12.00 4.26 -7.31
N ASN A 186 -11.71 4.46 -8.60
CA ASN A 186 -11.10 5.66 -9.15
C ASN A 186 -9.82 6.06 -8.39
N THR A 187 -8.97 5.07 -8.11
CA THR A 187 -7.74 5.25 -7.34
C THR A 187 -6.52 5.31 -8.25
N LEU A 188 -5.69 6.33 -8.06
CA LEU A 188 -4.41 6.48 -8.72
C LEU A 188 -3.36 5.67 -7.96
N LEU A 189 -2.64 4.81 -8.66
CA LEU A 189 -1.52 4.06 -8.10
C LEU A 189 -0.20 4.65 -8.59
N ILE A 190 0.70 4.91 -7.65
CA ILE A 190 2.07 5.35 -7.91
C ILE A 190 3.00 4.31 -7.27
N PHE A 191 3.91 3.75 -8.06
CA PHE A 191 4.96 2.87 -7.56
C PHE A 191 6.24 3.68 -7.32
N ALA A 192 6.72 3.69 -6.09
CA ALA A 192 8.03 4.17 -5.66
C ALA A 192 8.90 2.95 -5.35
N VAL A 193 9.54 2.40 -6.38
CA VAL A 193 10.30 1.14 -6.28
C VAL A 193 11.76 1.35 -6.59
N ASP A 194 12.63 0.49 -6.05
CA ASP A 194 14.05 0.48 -6.39
C ASP A 194 14.23 0.28 -7.92
N LYS A 195 15.19 1.01 -8.49
CA LYS A 195 15.55 1.00 -9.89
C LYS A 195 15.80 -0.41 -10.44
N LYS A 196 16.32 -1.33 -9.61
CA LYS A 196 16.52 -2.75 -10.01
C LYS A 196 15.22 -3.47 -10.41
N TYR A 197 14.06 -3.06 -9.89
CA TYR A 197 12.76 -3.67 -10.22
C TYR A 197 11.86 -2.82 -11.11
N GLN A 198 12.27 -1.59 -11.43
CA GLN A 198 11.46 -0.66 -12.23
C GLN A 198 10.89 -1.31 -13.50
N SER A 199 11.67 -2.12 -14.21
CA SER A 199 11.22 -2.80 -15.44
C SER A 199 10.04 -3.76 -15.20
N VAL A 200 10.01 -4.46 -14.07
CA VAL A 200 8.94 -5.41 -13.72
C VAL A 200 7.63 -4.66 -13.49
N TYR A 201 7.68 -3.59 -12.69
CA TYR A 201 6.51 -2.76 -12.37
C TYR A 201 6.02 -1.96 -13.60
N GLU A 202 6.92 -1.51 -14.47
CA GLU A 202 6.57 -0.82 -15.72
C GLU A 202 5.80 -1.71 -16.70
N VAL A 203 6.27 -2.95 -16.89
CA VAL A 203 5.64 -3.90 -17.82
C VAL A 203 4.27 -4.35 -17.29
N CYS A 204 4.15 -4.58 -15.99
CA CYS A 204 2.92 -5.13 -15.41
C CYS A 204 1.82 -4.08 -15.15
N CYS A 205 2.17 -2.88 -14.67
CA CYS A 205 1.20 -2.04 -13.96
C CYS A 205 0.99 -0.62 -14.51
N PHE A 206 1.89 -0.09 -15.34
CA PHE A 206 1.77 1.29 -15.85
C PHE A 206 1.15 1.38 -17.24
N LYS A 207 -0.06 1.96 -17.35
CA LYS A 207 -0.55 2.55 -18.61
C LYS A 207 -0.55 4.09 -18.63
N ARG A 208 -0.30 4.77 -17.50
CA ARG A 208 -0.15 6.25 -17.44
C ARG A 208 1.05 6.62 -16.56
N ARG A 209 2.05 7.26 -17.16
CA ARG A 209 3.38 7.54 -16.58
C ARG A 209 3.31 8.66 -15.53
N ILE A 210 3.63 8.34 -14.27
CA ILE A 210 4.23 9.27 -13.30
C ILE A 210 5.37 8.48 -12.65
N HIS A 211 6.61 8.94 -12.88
CA HIS A 211 7.84 8.28 -12.44
C HIS A 211 8.43 9.05 -11.26
N VAL A 212 8.70 8.34 -10.15
CA VAL A 212 9.59 8.80 -9.07
C VAL A 212 10.66 7.73 -8.90
N THR A 213 11.85 7.98 -9.45
CA THR A 213 13.02 7.09 -9.33
C THR A 213 13.88 7.48 -8.13
N ARG A 214 14.25 6.49 -7.30
CA ARG A 214 15.28 6.59 -6.25
C ARG A 214 16.63 6.91 -6.91
N GLN A 215 17.37 7.91 -6.40
CA GLN A 215 18.78 8.14 -6.73
C GLN A 215 19.66 7.37 -5.77
#